data_AF-A0A7K7WSB9-F1
#
_entry.id   AF-A0A7K7WSB9-F1
#
_cell.length_a   1.000
_cell.length_b   1.000
_cell.length_c   1.000
_cell.angle_alpha   90.00
_cell.angle_beta   90.00
_cell.angle_gamma   90.00
#
_symmetry.space_group_name_H-M   'P 1'
#
loop_
_entity.id
_entity.type
_entity.pdbx_description
1 polymer ?
#
loop_
_entity_poly.entity_id
_entity_poly.type
_entity_poly.pdbx_seq_one_letter_code
_entity_poly.pdbx_strand_id
1 'polypeptide(L)'
;RPRLQAADEEVANKIEEFIGKLKRLKEVPSPFTLIIDDPSGNSFVENPLAPQKDEALVVTHYKRTAQQDAMLGLAVTQAPSLRAAQRAASVLQFHTNCPECNAPASTNMKLVQIPHFKEVIIMATNCDACGHRTNEVKSGGAIEAQGTRITLRITDPSDMTRDVLKSETCSVEIPELDFELGMGALGGKFTTLEGLLKDIKELVERNPFNLGDSSAPGRAEKLREF
;
A
#
# COMPACT_ATOMS: atom_id res chain seq x y z
N ARG A 1 15.27 1.25 -38.77
CA ARG A 1 15.28 1.00 -37.30
C ARG A 1 13.83 0.67 -36.84
N PRO A 2 13.25 -0.49 -37.22
CA PRO A 2 11.80 -0.76 -37.06
C PRO A 2 11.41 -1.58 -35.81
N ARG A 3 12.39 -2.10 -35.05
CA ARG A 3 12.12 -3.02 -33.92
C ARG A 3 11.65 -2.35 -32.62
N LEU A 4 11.80 -1.03 -32.48
CA LEU A 4 11.40 -0.29 -31.27
C LEU A 4 9.89 -0.02 -31.22
N GLN A 5 9.25 0.23 -32.38
CA GLN A 5 7.81 0.57 -32.43
C GLN A 5 6.90 -0.65 -32.15
N ALA A 6 7.28 -1.83 -32.63
CA ALA A 6 6.51 -3.06 -32.39
C ALA A 6 6.59 -3.53 -30.92
N ALA A 7 7.70 -3.28 -30.24
CA ALA A 7 7.86 -3.58 -28.81
C ALA A 7 6.98 -2.66 -27.94
N ASP A 8 6.86 -1.38 -28.31
CA ASP A 8 5.95 -0.44 -27.65
C ASP A 8 4.47 -0.81 -27.87
N GLU A 9 4.09 -1.30 -29.05
CA GLU A 9 2.72 -1.76 -29.34
C GLU A 9 2.35 -3.02 -28.56
N GLU A 10 3.25 -4.01 -28.48
CA GLU A 10 2.99 -5.24 -27.73
C GLU A 10 2.90 -4.98 -26.22
N VAL A 11 3.75 -4.10 -25.69
CA VAL A 11 3.72 -3.67 -24.29
C VAL A 11 2.45 -2.86 -24.00
N ALA A 12 2.08 -1.93 -24.88
CA ALA A 12 0.85 -1.15 -24.74
C ALA A 12 -0.40 -2.06 -24.72
N ASN A 13 -0.48 -3.04 -25.62
CA ASN A 13 -1.59 -4.00 -25.65
C ASN A 13 -1.68 -4.83 -24.35
N LYS A 14 -0.54 -5.31 -23.82
CA LYS A 14 -0.51 -6.04 -22.54
C LYS A 14 -0.96 -5.18 -21.37
N ILE A 15 -0.60 -3.90 -21.38
CA ILE A 15 -1.01 -2.94 -20.34
C ILE A 15 -2.49 -2.64 -20.44
N GLU A 16 -3.03 -2.42 -21.63
CA GLU A 16 -4.47 -2.23 -21.84
C GLU A 16 -5.27 -3.46 -21.39
N GLU A 17 -4.81 -4.66 -21.71
CA GLU A 17 -5.41 -5.91 -21.26
C GLU A 17 -5.39 -6.02 -19.72
N PHE A 18 -4.25 -5.71 -19.11
CA PHE A 18 -4.07 -5.73 -17.65
C PHE A 18 -4.97 -4.69 -16.95
N ILE A 19 -5.03 -3.46 -17.46
CA ILE A 19 -5.95 -2.42 -16.98
C ILE A 19 -7.40 -2.90 -17.13
N GLY A 20 -7.73 -3.58 -18.22
CA GLY A 20 -9.04 -4.20 -18.42
C GLY A 20 -9.35 -5.28 -17.36
N LYS A 21 -8.37 -6.08 -16.95
CA LYS A 21 -8.50 -7.04 -15.85
C LYS A 21 -8.69 -6.33 -14.50
N LEU A 22 -7.88 -5.32 -14.18
CA LEU A 22 -8.01 -4.53 -12.95
C LEU A 22 -9.38 -3.84 -12.83
N LYS A 23 -9.88 -3.24 -13.92
CA LYS A 23 -11.22 -2.63 -13.95
C LYS A 23 -12.31 -3.64 -13.60
N ARG A 24 -12.20 -4.86 -14.13
CA ARG A 24 -13.17 -5.93 -13.88
C ARG A 24 -13.14 -6.45 -12.44
N LEU A 25 -12.00 -6.38 -11.74
CA LEU A 25 -11.92 -6.83 -10.34
C LEU A 25 -12.93 -6.13 -9.43
N LYS A 26 -13.30 -4.88 -9.73
CA LYS A 26 -14.30 -4.11 -8.96
C LYS A 26 -15.68 -4.76 -8.92
N GLU A 27 -16.07 -5.39 -10.03
CA GLU A 27 -17.36 -6.08 -10.15
C GLU A 27 -17.32 -7.50 -9.57
N VAL A 28 -16.14 -7.96 -9.13
CA VAL A 28 -15.88 -9.30 -8.60
C VAL A 28 -16.51 -10.40 -9.48
N PRO A 29 -16.21 -10.45 -10.80
CA PRO A 29 -16.78 -11.45 -11.72
C PRO A 29 -16.38 -12.88 -11.33
N SER A 30 -15.24 -13.01 -10.65
CA SER A 30 -14.75 -14.23 -10.02
C SER A 30 -13.99 -13.86 -8.75
N PRO A 31 -14.04 -14.69 -7.70
CA PRO A 31 -13.26 -14.44 -6.49
C PRO A 31 -11.76 -14.39 -6.76
N PHE A 32 -11.07 -13.46 -6.13
CA PHE A 32 -9.62 -13.27 -6.27
C PHE A 32 -8.96 -12.98 -4.92
N THR A 33 -7.63 -12.98 -4.88
CA THR A 33 -6.87 -12.86 -3.64
C THR A 33 -6.06 -11.57 -3.65
N LEU A 34 -6.17 -10.81 -2.56
CA LEU A 34 -5.26 -9.71 -2.26
C LEU A 34 -4.31 -10.14 -1.15
N ILE A 35 -3.02 -10.03 -1.40
CA ILE A 35 -1.97 -10.28 -0.41
C ILE A 35 -1.27 -8.97 -0.11
N ILE A 36 -1.18 -8.62 1.16
CA ILE A 36 -0.48 -7.45 1.68
C ILE A 36 0.62 -8.00 2.60
N ASP A 37 1.88 -7.90 2.16
CA ASP A 37 3.03 -8.35 2.94
C ASP A 37 3.83 -7.14 3.43
N ASP A 38 3.85 -6.95 4.74
CA ASP A 38 4.52 -5.83 5.39
C ASP A 38 5.51 -6.28 6.47
N PRO A 39 6.83 -6.21 6.18
CA PRO A 39 7.88 -6.49 7.14
C PRO A 39 7.83 -5.59 8.40
N SER A 40 7.25 -4.39 8.32
CA SER A 40 7.13 -3.51 9.48
C SER A 40 5.96 -3.85 10.40
N GLY A 41 5.02 -4.68 9.94
CA GLY A 41 3.82 -5.10 10.68
C GLY A 41 2.76 -4.00 10.86
N ASN A 42 2.79 -2.98 10.00
CA ASN A 42 2.01 -1.76 10.12
C ASN A 42 0.84 -1.65 9.14
N SER A 43 0.80 -2.48 8.09
CA SER A 43 -0.35 -2.55 7.19
C SER A 43 -1.56 -3.19 7.86
N PHE A 44 -2.75 -2.86 7.35
CA PHE A 44 -4.02 -3.31 7.89
C PHE A 44 -5.09 -3.45 6.80
N VAL A 45 -6.00 -4.40 7.00
CA VAL A 45 -7.23 -4.58 6.23
C VAL A 45 -8.37 -4.77 7.22
N GLU A 46 -9.46 -4.05 7.02
CA GLU A 46 -10.63 -4.09 7.88
C GLU A 46 -11.31 -5.47 7.88
N ASN A 47 -11.71 -5.89 9.07
CA ASN A 47 -12.67 -6.97 9.29
C ASN A 47 -14.07 -6.34 9.53
N PRO A 48 -14.98 -6.36 8.54
CA PRO A 48 -16.32 -5.78 8.67
C PRO A 48 -17.23 -6.58 9.61
N LEU A 49 -16.87 -7.83 9.95
CA LEU A 49 -17.61 -8.71 10.85
C LEU A 49 -17.15 -8.58 12.30
N ALA A 50 -16.16 -7.72 12.60
CA ALA A 50 -15.62 -7.55 13.94
C ALA A 50 -16.74 -7.30 14.99
N PRO A 51 -16.70 -7.95 16.15
CA PRO A 51 -15.62 -8.78 16.70
C PRO A 51 -15.64 -10.26 16.23
N GLN A 52 -16.55 -10.64 15.34
CA GLN A 52 -16.61 -12.00 14.79
C GLN A 52 -15.42 -12.24 13.85
N LYS A 53 -15.06 -13.51 13.68
CA LYS A 53 -14.00 -13.92 12.78
C LYS A 53 -14.46 -13.72 11.33
N ASP A 54 -13.61 -13.08 10.55
CA ASP A 54 -13.73 -13.07 9.10
C ASP A 54 -13.01 -14.28 8.51
N GLU A 55 -13.75 -15.15 7.82
CA GLU A 55 -13.18 -16.34 7.19
C GLU A 55 -12.43 -16.04 5.89
N ALA A 56 -12.73 -14.91 5.25
CA ALA A 56 -12.07 -14.46 4.03
C ALA A 56 -10.75 -13.74 4.32
N LEU A 57 -10.55 -13.23 5.54
CA LEU A 57 -9.36 -12.49 5.96
C LEU A 57 -8.45 -13.34 6.87
N VAL A 58 -7.27 -13.66 6.36
CA VAL A 58 -6.23 -14.38 7.10
C VAL A 58 -5.07 -13.43 7.39
N VAL A 59 -4.76 -13.23 8.67
CA VAL A 59 -3.61 -12.44 9.12
C VAL A 59 -2.58 -13.37 9.74
N THR A 60 -1.38 -13.41 9.17
CA THR A 60 -0.25 -14.20 9.67
C THR A 60 0.90 -13.29 10.08
N HIS A 61 1.56 -13.62 11.18
CA HIS A 61 2.74 -12.90 11.66
C HIS A 61 3.98 -13.75 11.44
N TYR A 62 5.09 -13.14 11.02
CA TYR A 62 6.32 -13.84 10.72
C TYR A 62 7.55 -13.16 11.34
N LYS A 63 8.59 -13.95 11.59
CA LYS A 63 9.90 -13.43 12.00
C LYS A 63 10.61 -12.88 10.76
N ARG A 64 11.02 -11.62 10.82
CA ARG A 64 11.75 -10.96 9.75
C ARG A 64 13.06 -11.67 9.42
N THR A 65 13.46 -11.58 8.15
CA THR A 65 14.80 -11.94 7.71
C THR A 65 15.80 -10.83 8.06
N ALA A 66 17.09 -11.14 8.06
CA ALA A 66 18.14 -10.14 8.29
C ALA A 66 18.13 -9.03 7.22
N GLN A 67 17.75 -9.34 5.98
CA GLN A 67 17.59 -8.31 4.94
C GLN A 67 16.43 -7.37 5.25
N GLN A 68 15.30 -7.92 5.74
CA GLN A 68 14.14 -7.12 6.14
C GLN A 68 14.47 -6.22 7.35
N ASP A 69 15.20 -6.73 8.34
CA ASP A 69 15.64 -5.92 9.49
C ASP A 69 16.57 -4.77 9.05
N ALA A 70 17.53 -5.03 8.15
CA ALA A 70 18.43 -4.00 7.64
C ALA A 70 17.68 -2.91 6.85
N MET A 71 16.73 -3.31 6.01
CA MET A 71 15.90 -2.40 5.23
C MET A 71 15.02 -1.49 6.09
N LEU A 72 14.55 -2.00 7.24
CA LEU A 72 13.79 -1.23 8.22
C LEU A 72 14.67 -0.37 9.13
N GLY A 73 15.99 -0.37 8.94
CA GLY A 73 16.94 0.37 9.77
C GLY A 73 17.10 -0.19 11.18
N LEU A 74 16.61 -1.41 11.46
CA LEU A 74 16.68 -2.05 12.78
C LEU A 74 18.09 -2.51 13.14
N ALA A 75 19.01 -2.56 12.17
CA ALA A 75 20.43 -2.84 12.38
C ALA A 75 21.23 -1.64 12.93
N VAL A 76 20.61 -0.46 13.08
CA VAL A 76 21.27 0.73 13.65
C VAL A 76 20.64 1.08 14.99
N THR A 77 21.46 1.04 16.03
CA THR A 77 21.09 1.43 17.40
C THR A 77 20.48 2.83 17.46
N GLN A 78 19.24 2.87 17.95
CA GLN A 78 18.54 3.97 18.64
C GLN A 78 18.31 5.25 17.82
N ALA A 79 17.14 5.33 17.18
CA ALA A 79 16.43 6.61 17.09
C ALA A 79 15.72 6.87 18.43
N PRO A 80 15.74 8.11 18.97
CA PRO A 80 15.03 8.43 20.19
C PRO A 80 13.54 8.20 19.97
N SER A 81 12.95 7.34 20.80
CA SER A 81 11.51 7.12 20.83
C SER A 81 10.81 8.45 21.08
N LEU A 82 9.88 8.84 20.21
CA LEU A 82 8.94 9.95 20.41
C LEU A 82 7.91 9.59 21.52
N ARG A 83 8.38 9.22 22.70
CA ARG A 83 7.56 8.90 23.89
C ARG A 83 7.15 10.16 24.67
N ALA A 84 6.94 11.28 23.97
CA ALA A 84 6.65 12.57 24.61
C ALA A 84 5.38 13.26 24.09
N ALA A 85 4.55 12.62 23.26
CA ALA A 85 3.24 13.16 22.86
C ALA A 85 2.07 12.59 23.69
N GLN A 86 2.36 12.00 24.86
CA GLN A 86 1.33 11.61 25.82
C GLN A 86 0.85 12.84 26.59
N ARG A 87 -0.03 13.63 25.97
CA ARG A 87 -1.20 14.27 26.59
C ARG A 87 -1.87 15.25 25.63
N ALA A 88 -3.19 15.15 25.61
CA ALA A 88 -4.17 15.94 24.86
C ALA A 88 -4.45 15.45 23.42
N ALA A 89 -5.73 15.16 23.18
CA ALA A 89 -6.34 14.93 21.88
C ALA A 89 -6.39 16.21 21.00
N SER A 90 -5.38 17.08 21.13
CA SER A 90 -5.22 18.29 20.35
C SER A 90 -4.46 17.98 19.07
N VAL A 91 -5.00 18.41 17.93
CA VAL A 91 -4.30 18.41 16.65
C VAL A 91 -3.02 19.24 16.81
N LEU A 92 -1.87 18.64 16.53
CA LEU A 92 -0.57 19.31 16.52
C LEU A 92 -0.38 19.95 15.15
N GLN A 93 -0.33 21.29 15.09
CA GLN A 93 -0.07 21.99 13.83
C GLN A 93 1.40 22.42 13.77
N PHE A 94 2.08 22.08 12.69
CA PHE A 94 3.43 22.57 12.39
C PHE A 94 3.48 23.20 11.01
N HIS A 95 4.41 24.15 10.85
CA HIS A 95 4.63 24.84 9.59
C HIS A 95 5.76 24.13 8.84
N THR A 96 5.51 23.77 7.59
CA THR A 96 6.47 23.11 6.69
C THR A 96 6.33 23.69 5.29
N ASN A 97 7.19 23.30 4.37
CA ASN A 97 7.01 23.67 2.96
C ASN A 97 6.07 22.68 2.28
N CYS A 98 5.27 23.19 1.35
CA CYS A 98 4.43 22.37 0.49
C CYS A 98 5.29 21.45 -0.38
N PRO A 99 5.01 20.13 -0.43
CA PRO A 99 5.81 19.19 -1.24
C PRO A 99 5.73 19.49 -2.75
N GLU A 100 4.67 20.18 -3.20
CA GLU A 100 4.46 20.50 -4.62
C GLU A 100 5.06 21.85 -5.06
N CYS A 101 4.78 22.94 -4.34
CA CYS A 101 5.22 24.29 -4.75
C CYS A 101 6.29 24.90 -3.85
N ASN A 102 6.70 24.18 -2.80
CA ASN A 102 7.66 24.63 -1.78
C ASN A 102 7.26 25.92 -1.02
N ALA A 103 6.03 26.41 -1.20
CA ALA A 103 5.51 27.54 -0.43
C ALA A 103 5.27 27.13 1.03
N PRO A 104 5.33 28.07 1.99
CA PRO A 104 4.97 27.79 3.38
C PRO A 104 3.54 27.25 3.48
N ALA A 105 3.38 26.09 4.13
CA ALA A 105 2.10 25.41 4.33
C ALA A 105 1.98 24.91 5.78
N SER A 106 0.74 24.84 6.27
CA SER A 106 0.45 24.24 7.57
C SER A 106 0.15 22.76 7.40
N THR A 107 0.77 21.93 8.23
CA THR A 107 0.44 20.51 8.33
C THR A 107 -0.14 20.22 9.70
N ASN A 108 -1.33 19.65 9.70
CA ASN A 108 -2.06 19.23 10.88
C ASN A 108 -1.77 17.76 11.14
N MET A 109 -1.20 17.45 12.30
CA MET A 109 -0.90 16.11 12.76
C MET A 109 -1.87 15.72 13.87
N LYS A 110 -2.54 14.59 13.70
CA LYS A 110 -3.41 14.01 14.72
C LYS A 110 -3.04 12.55 14.95
N LEU A 111 -2.76 12.21 16.21
CA LEU A 111 -2.67 10.82 16.63
C LEU A 111 -4.09 10.28 16.78
N VAL A 112 -4.42 9.23 16.04
CA VAL A 112 -5.74 8.60 16.02
C VAL A 112 -5.57 7.11 16.33
N GLN A 113 -6.34 6.63 17.31
CA GLN A 113 -6.53 5.21 17.54
C GLN A 113 -7.74 4.76 16.72
N ILE A 114 -7.51 3.96 15.69
CA ILE A 114 -8.60 3.37 14.90
C ILE A 114 -9.03 2.09 15.63
N PRO A 115 -10.32 1.89 15.95
CA PRO A 115 -10.81 0.67 16.59
C PRO A 115 -10.38 -0.58 15.81
N HIS A 116 -9.96 -1.63 16.52
CA HIS A 116 -9.40 -2.86 15.93
C HIS A 116 -8.10 -2.67 15.13
N PHE A 117 -7.51 -1.48 15.20
CA PHE A 117 -6.23 -1.14 14.60
C PHE A 117 -5.35 -0.35 15.59
N LYS A 118 -4.10 -0.12 15.21
CA LYS A 118 -3.07 0.50 16.04
C LYS A 118 -3.16 2.03 16.00
N GLU A 119 -2.32 2.67 16.80
CA GLU A 119 -2.13 4.12 16.76
C GLU A 119 -1.54 4.56 15.40
N VAL A 120 -2.24 5.45 14.71
CA VAL A 120 -1.76 6.13 13.51
C VAL A 120 -1.64 7.62 13.70
N ILE A 121 -0.73 8.20 12.93
CA ILE A 121 -0.54 9.62 12.78
C ILE A 121 -1.12 10.03 11.43
N ILE A 122 -2.19 10.81 11.45
CA ILE A 122 -2.73 11.45 10.25
C ILE A 122 -2.06 12.82 10.10
N MET A 123 -1.36 13.04 9.00
CA MET A 123 -0.72 14.30 8.62
C MET A 123 -1.47 14.91 7.43
N ALA A 124 -2.17 16.00 7.67
CA ALA A 124 -2.93 16.70 6.64
C ALA A 124 -2.27 18.04 6.31
N THR A 125 -1.67 18.15 5.12
CA THR A 125 -1.09 19.41 4.62
C THR A 125 -2.10 20.09 3.70
N ASN A 126 -2.39 21.36 3.94
CA ASN A 126 -3.21 22.20 3.08
C ASN A 126 -2.39 23.44 2.69
N CYS A 127 -2.15 23.63 1.40
CA CYS A 127 -1.38 24.75 0.89
C CYS A 127 -2.31 25.81 0.28
N ASP A 128 -2.33 27.00 0.87
CA ASP A 128 -3.15 28.11 0.38
C ASP A 128 -2.61 28.76 -0.91
N ALA A 129 -1.34 28.51 -1.25
CA ALA A 129 -0.69 29.10 -2.44
C ALA A 129 -1.02 28.35 -3.74
N CYS A 130 -0.99 27.02 -3.73
CA CYS A 130 -1.27 26.20 -4.92
C CYS A 130 -2.54 25.34 -4.79
N GLY A 131 -3.19 25.30 -3.62
CA GLY A 131 -4.37 24.46 -3.37
C GLY A 131 -4.05 22.99 -3.09
N HIS A 132 -2.77 22.61 -2.97
CA HIS A 132 -2.37 21.23 -2.68
C HIS A 132 -2.94 20.76 -1.34
N ARG A 133 -3.57 19.58 -1.35
CA ARG A 133 -4.13 18.91 -0.18
C ARG A 133 -3.68 17.47 -0.14
N THR A 134 -3.09 17.06 0.98
CA THR A 134 -2.71 15.67 1.23
C THR A 134 -3.17 15.23 2.62
N ASN A 135 -3.52 13.96 2.75
CA ASN A 135 -3.81 13.28 4.01
C ASN A 135 -2.92 12.03 4.06
N GLU A 136 -1.69 12.20 4.56
CA GLU A 136 -0.76 11.09 4.77
C GLU A 136 -1.13 10.38 6.07
N VAL A 137 -1.14 9.05 6.06
CA VAL A 137 -1.35 8.26 7.27
C VAL A 137 -0.08 7.45 7.52
N LYS A 138 0.58 7.76 8.63
CA LYS A 138 1.79 7.09 9.08
C LYS A 138 1.47 6.27 10.31
N SER A 139 2.18 5.17 10.49
CA SER A 139 2.11 4.38 11.71
C SER A 139 2.69 5.22 12.86
N GLY A 140 1.92 5.40 13.93
CA GLY A 140 2.35 6.19 15.08
C GLY A 140 3.27 5.45 16.04
N GLY A 141 3.36 4.13 15.89
CA GLY A 141 4.19 3.24 16.69
C GLY A 141 5.59 3.01 16.12
N ALA A 142 6.44 2.37 16.94
CA ALA A 142 7.67 1.78 16.45
C ALA A 142 7.37 0.63 15.47
N ILE A 143 8.35 0.29 14.63
CA ILE A 143 8.31 -0.94 13.84
C ILE A 143 7.99 -2.13 14.75
N GLU A 144 7.07 -3.00 14.32
CA GLU A 144 6.62 -4.13 15.13
C GLU A 144 7.72 -5.16 15.37
N ALA A 145 7.50 -6.03 16.36
CA ALA A 145 8.42 -7.13 16.62
C ALA A 145 8.44 -8.16 15.46
N GLN A 146 7.35 -8.27 14.71
CA GLN A 146 7.14 -9.25 13.64
C GLN A 146 6.63 -8.54 12.38
N GLY A 147 6.96 -9.11 11.22
CA GLY A 147 6.30 -8.74 9.97
C GLY A 147 4.90 -9.36 9.92
N THR A 148 4.04 -8.78 9.09
CA THR A 148 2.64 -9.22 8.95
C THR A 148 2.36 -9.50 7.49
N ARG A 149 1.78 -10.67 7.20
CA ARG A 149 1.22 -11.02 5.90
C ARG A 149 -0.28 -11.20 6.04
N ILE A 150 -1.01 -10.34 5.34
CA ILE A 150 -2.47 -10.32 5.29
C ILE A 150 -2.90 -10.90 3.94
N THR A 151 -3.82 -11.86 3.96
CA THR A 151 -4.39 -12.48 2.76
C THR A 151 -5.90 -12.35 2.84
N LEU A 152 -6.48 -11.58 1.92
CA LEU A 152 -7.91 -11.37 1.80
C LEU A 152 -8.41 -12.09 0.54
N ARG A 153 -9.34 -13.03 0.71
CA ARG A 153 -10.08 -13.65 -0.39
C ARG A 153 -11.31 -12.80 -0.70
N ILE A 154 -11.26 -12.05 -1.79
CA ILE A 154 -12.34 -11.15 -2.20
C ILE A 154 -13.37 -11.99 -2.95
N THR A 155 -14.59 -12.04 -2.41
CA THR A 155 -15.68 -12.88 -2.94
C THR A 155 -16.90 -12.07 -3.32
N ASP A 156 -17.08 -10.89 -2.72
CA ASP A 156 -18.28 -10.07 -2.91
C ASP A 156 -17.90 -8.61 -3.20
N PRO A 157 -18.67 -7.90 -4.04
CA PRO A 157 -18.44 -6.47 -4.29
C PRO A 157 -18.44 -5.60 -3.02
N SER A 158 -19.12 -6.01 -1.95
CA SER A 158 -19.07 -5.33 -0.64
C SER A 158 -17.67 -5.32 -0.02
N ASP A 159 -16.77 -6.24 -0.38
CA ASP A 159 -15.38 -6.22 0.09
C ASP A 159 -14.63 -4.94 -0.37
N MET A 160 -15.09 -4.29 -1.45
CA MET A 160 -14.49 -3.07 -2.01
C MET A 160 -14.51 -1.89 -1.03
N THR A 161 -15.45 -1.88 -0.08
CA THR A 161 -15.58 -0.80 0.90
C THR A 161 -14.73 -0.99 2.14
N ARG A 162 -14.00 -2.11 2.28
CA ARG A 162 -13.13 -2.38 3.42
C ARG A 162 -12.03 -1.32 3.51
N ASP A 163 -11.80 -0.80 4.70
CA ASP A 163 -10.68 0.07 4.97
C ASP A 163 -9.35 -0.69 4.88
N VAL A 164 -8.37 -0.07 4.23
CA VAL A 164 -7.03 -0.60 4.00
C VAL A 164 -6.00 0.48 4.35
N LEU A 165 -5.09 0.13 5.25
CA LEU A 165 -3.87 0.91 5.46
C LEU A 165 -2.71 0.18 4.79
N LYS A 166 -2.11 0.82 3.78
CA LYS A 166 -0.87 0.36 3.17
C LYS A 166 0.30 1.14 3.76
N SER A 167 1.17 0.46 4.50
CA SER A 167 2.42 1.07 4.96
C SER A 167 3.41 1.29 3.80
N GLU A 168 4.41 2.15 4.01
CA GLU A 168 5.46 2.40 3.03
C GLU A 168 6.30 1.16 2.75
N THR A 169 6.46 0.30 3.74
CA THR A 169 7.28 -0.91 3.66
C THR A 169 6.50 -2.13 3.16
N CYS A 170 5.24 -1.95 2.77
CA CYS A 170 4.37 -3.04 2.35
C CYS A 170 4.44 -3.28 0.84
N SER A 171 4.50 -4.55 0.44
CA SER A 171 4.19 -5.00 -0.93
C SER A 171 2.73 -5.47 -1.04
N VAL A 172 2.17 -5.38 -2.25
CA VAL A 172 0.81 -5.84 -2.56
C VAL A 172 0.88 -6.83 -3.72
N GLU A 173 0.23 -7.98 -3.60
CA GLU A 173 0.21 -9.01 -4.64
C GLU A 173 -1.24 -9.41 -4.95
N ILE A 174 -1.54 -9.59 -6.24
CA ILE A 174 -2.79 -10.18 -6.75
C ILE A 174 -2.40 -11.37 -7.63
N PRO A 175 -2.35 -12.60 -7.07
CA PRO A 175 -1.87 -13.78 -7.78
C PRO A 175 -2.65 -14.10 -9.05
N GLU A 176 -3.97 -13.88 -9.05
CA GLU A 176 -4.84 -14.15 -10.21
C GLU A 176 -4.55 -13.24 -11.41
N LEU A 177 -3.82 -12.13 -11.19
CA LEU A 177 -3.40 -11.21 -12.25
C LEU A 177 -1.88 -11.25 -12.51
N ASP A 178 -1.14 -12.14 -11.84
CA ASP A 178 0.33 -12.14 -11.80
C ASP A 178 0.90 -10.73 -11.49
N PHE A 179 0.21 -10.00 -10.61
CA PHE A 179 0.55 -8.62 -10.27
C PHE A 179 1.25 -8.54 -8.92
N GLU A 180 2.36 -7.81 -8.88
CA GLU A 180 3.08 -7.47 -7.66
C GLU A 180 3.44 -5.99 -7.67
N LEU A 181 3.11 -5.31 -6.58
CA LEU A 181 3.50 -3.94 -6.30
C LEU A 181 4.56 -3.95 -5.21
N GLY A 182 5.76 -3.50 -5.58
CA GLY A 182 6.89 -3.39 -4.68
C GLY A 182 6.70 -2.37 -3.56
N MET A 183 7.59 -2.45 -2.57
CA MET A 183 7.67 -1.52 -1.46
C MET A 183 7.91 -0.08 -1.91
N GLY A 184 7.44 0.90 -1.14
CA GLY A 184 7.55 2.34 -1.46
C GLY A 184 6.50 2.84 -2.47
N ALA A 185 5.96 1.98 -3.33
CA ALA A 185 4.90 2.37 -4.25
C ALA A 185 3.54 2.49 -3.53
N LEU A 186 2.84 3.61 -3.69
CA LEU A 186 1.53 3.89 -3.07
C LEU A 186 1.48 3.69 -1.53
N GLY A 187 2.62 3.84 -0.85
CA GLY A 187 2.74 3.66 0.60
C GLY A 187 2.23 4.82 1.44
N GLY A 188 2.02 4.59 2.74
CA GLY A 188 1.65 5.63 3.71
C GLY A 188 0.23 6.16 3.53
N LYS A 189 -0.66 5.32 3.01
CA LYS A 189 -2.03 5.71 2.62
C LYS A 189 -3.07 4.87 3.36
N PHE A 190 -4.04 5.56 3.94
CA PHE A 190 -5.30 4.98 4.41
C PHE A 190 -6.36 5.21 3.33
N THR A 191 -6.96 4.14 2.84
CA THR A 191 -7.94 4.18 1.76
C THR A 191 -8.88 2.98 1.89
N THR A 192 -9.79 2.78 0.94
CA THR A 192 -10.57 1.55 0.83
C THR A 192 -9.90 0.58 -0.13
N LEU A 193 -10.31 -0.68 -0.12
CA LEU A 193 -9.88 -1.66 -1.12
C LEU A 193 -10.10 -1.15 -2.55
N GLU A 194 -11.26 -0.56 -2.82
CA GLU A 194 -11.55 0.06 -4.13
C GLU A 194 -10.58 1.19 -4.48
N GLY A 195 -10.28 2.04 -3.50
CA GLY A 195 -9.36 3.17 -3.65
C GLY A 195 -7.96 2.69 -3.99
N LEU A 196 -7.47 1.66 -3.29
CA LEU A 196 -6.17 1.06 -3.55
C LEU A 196 -6.09 0.46 -4.96
N LEU A 197 -7.12 -0.28 -5.41
CA LEU A 197 -7.16 -0.83 -6.77
C LEU A 197 -7.20 0.26 -7.85
N LYS A 198 -7.89 1.38 -7.57
CA LYS A 198 -7.92 2.55 -8.46
C LYS A 198 -6.55 3.20 -8.57
N ASP A 199 -5.85 3.38 -7.45
CA ASP A 199 -4.50 3.93 -7.45
C ASP A 199 -3.51 3.02 -8.19
N ILE A 200 -3.61 1.69 -8.00
CA ILE A 200 -2.81 0.71 -8.73
C ILE A 200 -3.01 0.86 -10.24
N LYS A 201 -4.27 0.98 -10.68
CA LYS A 201 -4.61 1.22 -12.08
C LYS A 201 -3.98 2.51 -12.60
N GLU A 202 -4.11 3.62 -11.87
CA GLU A 202 -3.54 4.91 -12.27
C GLU A 202 -2.00 4.86 -12.33
N LEU A 203 -1.37 4.15 -11.40
CA LEU A 203 0.08 3.95 -11.41
C LEU A 203 0.54 3.17 -12.64
N VAL A 204 -0.15 2.09 -13.00
CA VAL A 204 0.17 1.28 -14.17
C VAL A 204 -0.09 2.03 -15.48
N GLU A 205 -1.14 2.85 -15.53
CA GLU A 205 -1.43 3.74 -16.66
C GLU A 205 -0.34 4.80 -16.87
N ARG A 206 0.24 5.34 -15.79
CA ARG A 206 1.30 6.36 -15.85
C ARG A 206 2.70 5.76 -16.06
N ASN A 207 2.95 4.57 -15.50
CA ASN A 207 4.25 3.90 -15.52
C ASN A 207 4.12 2.50 -16.14
N PRO A 208 4.04 2.43 -17.49
CA PRO A 208 3.90 1.18 -18.23
C PRO A 208 5.04 0.17 -17.98
N PHE A 209 6.20 0.65 -17.50
CA PHE A 209 7.40 -0.15 -17.26
C PHE A 209 7.40 -1.01 -15.98
N ASN A 210 6.37 -0.90 -15.12
CA ASN A 210 6.29 -1.72 -13.90
C ASN A 210 5.73 -3.14 -14.14
N LEU A 211 5.32 -3.48 -15.37
CA LEU A 211 4.96 -4.85 -15.77
C LEU A 211 6.17 -5.60 -16.38
N GLY A 212 7.00 -6.19 -15.52
CA GLY A 212 8.05 -7.17 -15.89
C GLY A 212 9.43 -6.55 -16.10
N ASP A 213 10.45 -6.92 -15.31
CA ASP A 213 11.18 -8.19 -15.45
C ASP A 213 11.94 -8.64 -14.17
N SER A 214 11.73 -7.98 -13.03
CA SER A 214 12.62 -8.13 -11.86
C SER A 214 12.27 -9.29 -10.91
N SER A 215 11.50 -10.30 -11.34
CA SER A 215 11.29 -11.54 -10.55
C SER A 215 12.10 -12.71 -11.12
N ALA A 216 12.72 -13.46 -10.21
CA ALA A 216 13.76 -14.46 -10.41
C ALA A 216 13.65 -15.36 -11.68
N PRO A 217 14.79 -15.81 -12.25
CA PRO A 217 14.88 -16.57 -13.51
C PRO A 217 14.11 -17.91 -13.56
N GLY A 218 13.47 -18.36 -12.48
CA GLY A 218 12.66 -19.58 -12.44
C GLY A 218 11.17 -19.40 -12.80
N ARG A 219 10.65 -18.18 -12.94
CA ARG A 219 9.21 -17.95 -13.22
C ARG A 219 8.89 -17.86 -14.72
N ALA A 220 9.90 -17.62 -15.56
CA ALA A 220 9.77 -17.56 -17.03
C ALA A 220 9.53 -18.93 -17.70
N GLU A 221 9.86 -20.05 -17.03
CA GLU A 221 9.59 -21.39 -17.56
C GLU A 221 8.11 -21.78 -17.48
N LYS A 222 7.37 -21.30 -16.47
CA LYS A 222 5.94 -21.65 -16.31
C LYS A 222 5.02 -20.97 -17.33
N LEU A 223 5.48 -19.92 -17.99
CA LEU A 223 4.71 -19.23 -19.03
C LEU A 223 4.87 -19.88 -20.42
N ARG A 224 5.68 -20.94 -20.55
CA ARG A 224 5.83 -21.71 -21.79
C ARG A 224 5.00 -23.00 -21.81
N GLU A 225 4.37 -23.37 -20.69
CA GLU A 225 3.55 -24.58 -20.56
C GLU A 225 2.04 -24.30 -20.45
N PHE A 226 1.58 -23.12 -20.87
CA PHE A 226 0.17 -22.83 -21.10
C PHE A 226 -0.06 -22.31 -22.51
#